data_AF-A0A1E7HTW6-F1
#
_entry.id   AF-A0A1E7HTW6-F1
#
_cell.length_a   1.000
_cell.length_b   1.000
_cell.length_c   1.000
_cell.angle_alpha   90.00
_cell.angle_beta   90.00
_cell.angle_gamma   90.00
#
_symmetry.space_group_name_H-M   'P 1'
#
loop_
_entity.id
_entity.type
_entity.pdbx_description
1 polymer ?
#
loop_
_entity_poly.entity_id
_entity_poly.type
_entity_poly.pdbx_seq_one_letter_code
_entity_poly.pdbx_strand_id
1 'polypeptide(L)'
;METNFIKRHKDSNTFIIKRSSFFDTPVHLDGNLIVGDNTDFWSDIVVTGSLELRKYITIKGSVHAASAIIGAHSMIKGGVKTKQDCTVLDHAMICGNITAGGDVMLRPNIRAGIVYAAGNIGVTGRAYVKELRAEQKIIARKDTL
;
A
#
# COMPACT_ATOMS: atom_id res chain seq x y z
N MET A 1 -19.20 2.21 13.35
CA MET A 1 -19.56 2.56 11.96
C MET A 1 -19.61 1.28 11.14
N GLU A 2 -20.78 0.66 11.03
CA GLU A 2 -21.08 -0.24 9.92
C GLU A 2 -21.86 0.61 8.91
N THR A 3 -21.28 0.80 7.73
CA THR A 3 -22.00 1.36 6.59
C THR A 3 -22.25 0.21 5.61
N ASN A 4 -23.06 0.43 4.57
CA ASN A 4 -23.30 -0.61 3.55
C ASN A 4 -22.00 -1.17 2.92
N PHE A 5 -20.90 -0.43 3.03
CA PHE A 5 -19.61 -0.73 2.41
C PHE A 5 -18.55 -1.27 3.39
N ILE A 6 -18.67 -1.02 4.71
CA ILE A 6 -17.65 -1.41 5.71
C ILE A 6 -18.22 -2.41 6.71
N LYS A 7 -17.61 -3.59 6.80
CA LYS A 7 -17.87 -4.60 7.84
C LYS A 7 -16.70 -4.66 8.82
N ARG A 8 -16.96 -4.84 10.12
CA ARG A 8 -15.90 -5.04 11.13
C ARG A 8 -15.89 -6.49 11.64
N HIS A 9 -14.73 -7.12 11.58
CA HIS A 9 -14.44 -8.36 12.29
C HIS A 9 -13.81 -8.01 13.65
N LYS A 10 -14.55 -8.23 14.74
CA LYS A 10 -14.20 -7.71 16.07
C LYS A 10 -12.94 -8.38 16.63
N ASP A 11 -12.83 -9.70 16.50
CA ASP A 11 -11.77 -10.48 17.16
C ASP A 11 -10.37 -10.14 16.63
N SER A 12 -10.26 -9.79 15.35
CA SER A 12 -9.00 -9.38 14.72
C SER A 12 -8.88 -7.86 14.54
N ASN A 13 -9.80 -7.09 15.13
CA ASN A 13 -9.96 -5.66 14.93
C ASN A 13 -9.79 -5.22 13.46
N THR A 14 -10.45 -5.92 12.53
CA THR A 14 -10.26 -5.72 11.09
C THR A 14 -11.50 -5.14 10.45
N PHE A 15 -11.34 -4.03 9.75
CA PHE A 15 -12.35 -3.44 8.89
C PHE A 15 -12.19 -3.97 7.48
N ILE A 16 -13.31 -4.32 6.85
CA ILE A 16 -13.35 -4.87 5.49
C ILE A 16 -14.23 -3.95 4.67
N ILE A 17 -13.62 -3.24 3.72
CA ILE A 17 -14.31 -2.47 2.71
C ILE A 17 -14.67 -3.41 1.55
N LYS A 18 -15.94 -3.44 1.16
CA LYS A 18 -16.42 -4.24 0.03
C LYS A 18 -15.81 -3.75 -1.29
N ARG A 19 -15.71 -4.65 -2.26
CA ARG A 19 -15.31 -4.32 -3.64
C ARG A 19 -16.22 -3.23 -4.22
N SER A 20 -15.71 -2.47 -5.19
CA SER A 20 -16.49 -1.45 -5.92
C SER A 20 -17.11 -0.38 -5.02
N SER A 21 -16.44 -0.06 -3.91
CA SER A 21 -16.86 1.01 -3.01
C SER A 21 -16.24 2.35 -3.42
N PHE A 22 -16.81 3.44 -2.94
CA PHE A 22 -16.32 4.79 -3.19
C PHE A 22 -16.34 5.60 -1.90
N PHE A 23 -15.25 6.32 -1.63
CA PHE A 23 -15.10 7.18 -0.46
C PHE A 23 -14.58 8.55 -0.87
N ASP A 24 -15.37 9.59 -0.60
CA ASP A 24 -15.04 11.01 -0.82
C ASP A 24 -14.44 11.69 0.41
N THR A 25 -14.46 11.02 1.55
CA THR A 25 -13.97 11.51 2.84
C THR A 25 -12.71 10.76 3.30
N PRO A 26 -11.87 11.40 4.15
CA PRO A 26 -10.71 10.72 4.74
C PRO A 26 -11.12 9.47 5.52
N VAL A 27 -10.40 8.36 5.30
CA VAL A 27 -10.66 7.09 6.00
C VAL A 27 -9.63 6.91 7.10
N HIS A 28 -10.03 7.20 8.34
CA HIS A 28 -9.21 7.05 9.53
C HIS A 28 -9.75 5.91 10.39
N LEU A 29 -8.98 4.83 10.54
CA LEU A 29 -9.41 3.63 11.25
C LEU A 29 -8.37 3.18 12.28
N ASP A 30 -8.86 2.89 13.48
CA ASP A 30 -8.06 2.26 14.53
C ASP A 30 -8.20 0.74 14.49
N GLY A 31 -7.31 0.08 13.76
CA GLY A 31 -7.32 -1.36 13.52
C GLY A 31 -6.66 -1.72 12.20
N ASN A 32 -6.97 -2.92 11.71
CA ASN A 32 -6.53 -3.40 10.40
C ASN A 32 -7.58 -3.04 9.34
N LEU A 33 -7.16 -2.84 8.09
CA LEU A 33 -8.06 -2.53 6.98
C LEU A 33 -7.77 -3.44 5.78
N ILE A 34 -8.79 -4.14 5.30
CA ILE A 34 -8.78 -4.87 4.03
C ILE A 34 -9.73 -4.15 3.07
N VAL A 35 -9.25 -3.82 1.88
CA VAL A 35 -10.03 -3.12 0.85
C VAL A 35 -10.25 -4.02 -0.35
N GLY A 36 -11.51 -4.32 -0.65
CA GLY A 36 -11.91 -5.10 -1.82
C GLY A 36 -11.60 -4.40 -3.15
N ASP A 37 -11.51 -5.19 -4.22
CA ASP A 37 -11.11 -4.75 -5.55
C ASP A 37 -11.90 -3.55 -6.09
N ASN A 38 -11.29 -2.76 -6.97
CA ASN A 38 -11.94 -1.65 -7.69
C ASN A 38 -12.58 -0.60 -6.75
N THR A 39 -11.93 -0.30 -5.63
CA THR A 39 -12.40 0.74 -4.70
C THR A 39 -11.64 2.04 -4.93
N ASP A 40 -12.36 3.16 -4.89
CA ASP A 40 -11.79 4.49 -5.05
C ASP A 40 -11.87 5.31 -3.75
N PHE A 41 -10.76 5.95 -3.40
CA PHE A 41 -10.64 6.91 -2.30
C PHE A 41 -10.18 8.25 -2.86
N TRP A 42 -10.95 9.30 -2.59
CA TRP A 42 -10.62 10.67 -3.02
C TRP A 42 -9.82 11.45 -1.98
N SER A 43 -9.46 10.81 -0.87
CA SER A 43 -8.69 11.40 0.21
C SER A 43 -7.60 10.45 0.72
N ASP A 44 -6.97 10.83 1.83
CA ASP A 44 -5.96 10.05 2.52
C ASP A 44 -6.57 8.84 3.24
N ILE A 45 -5.77 7.79 3.39
CA ILE A 45 -6.09 6.64 4.23
C ILE A 45 -5.09 6.60 5.39
N VAL A 46 -5.62 6.58 6.61
CA VAL A 46 -4.84 6.46 7.84
C VAL A 46 -5.34 5.28 8.65
N VAL A 47 -4.48 4.29 8.85
CA VAL A 47 -4.81 3.04 9.55
C VAL A 47 -3.75 2.81 10.63
N THR A 48 -4.16 2.52 11.86
CA THR A 48 -3.18 2.29 12.95
C THR A 48 -2.50 0.93 12.86
N GLY A 49 -3.17 -0.06 12.26
CA GLY A 49 -2.68 -1.42 12.04
C GLY A 49 -2.27 -1.70 10.60
N SER A 50 -2.49 -2.94 10.15
CA SER A 50 -2.13 -3.38 8.80
C SER A 50 -3.15 -2.92 7.75
N LEU A 51 -2.65 -2.53 6.58
CA LEU A 51 -3.46 -2.17 5.42
C LEU A 51 -3.24 -3.16 4.28
N GLU A 52 -4.31 -3.76 3.78
CA GLU A 52 -4.28 -4.63 2.62
C GLU A 52 -5.20 -4.09 1.53
N LEU A 53 -4.60 -3.54 0.48
CA LEU A 53 -5.30 -3.16 -0.73
C LEU A 53 -5.34 -4.36 -1.68
N ARG A 54 -6.53 -4.70 -2.17
CA ARG A 54 -6.66 -5.69 -3.25
C ARG A 54 -6.37 -5.03 -4.61
N LYS A 55 -6.93 -5.53 -5.70
CA LYS A 55 -6.54 -5.10 -7.06
C LYS A 55 -7.29 -3.84 -7.48
N TYR A 56 -6.67 -3.05 -8.36
CA TYR A 56 -7.31 -1.91 -9.02
C TYR A 56 -7.86 -0.86 -8.05
N ILE A 57 -7.14 -0.59 -6.95
CA ILE A 57 -7.55 0.45 -5.99
C ILE A 57 -7.00 1.79 -6.45
N THR A 58 -7.82 2.85 -6.40
CA THR A 58 -7.34 4.22 -6.60
C THR A 58 -7.38 4.99 -5.30
N ILE A 59 -6.28 5.65 -4.94
CA ILE A 59 -6.21 6.58 -3.81
C ILE A 59 -5.68 7.91 -4.34
N LYS A 60 -6.47 8.98 -4.22
CA LYS A 60 -6.06 10.33 -4.62
C LYS A 60 -5.15 11.00 -3.58
N GLY A 61 -5.27 10.58 -2.33
CA GLY A 61 -4.40 11.01 -1.25
C GLY A 61 -3.15 10.13 -1.05
N SER A 62 -2.62 10.20 0.17
CA SER A 62 -1.53 9.39 0.69
C SER A 62 -2.02 8.28 1.62
N VAL A 63 -1.16 7.30 1.85
CA VAL A 63 -1.43 6.15 2.73
C VAL A 63 -0.50 6.17 3.93
N HIS A 64 -1.07 6.03 5.13
CA HIS A 64 -0.36 5.89 6.38
C HIS A 64 -0.85 4.64 7.11
N ALA A 65 0.05 3.67 7.37
CA ALA A 65 -0.30 2.42 8.04
C ALA A 65 0.84 1.93 8.98
N ALA A 66 0.57 0.93 9.83
CA ALA A 66 1.67 0.22 10.50
C ALA A 66 2.46 -0.60 9.47
N SER A 67 1.77 -1.44 8.71
CA SER A 67 2.31 -2.18 7.57
C SER A 67 1.33 -2.09 6.40
N ALA A 68 1.82 -2.24 5.17
CA ALA A 68 0.98 -2.14 3.99
C ALA A 68 1.28 -3.19 2.92
N ILE A 69 0.22 -3.73 2.32
CA ILE A 69 0.27 -4.48 1.07
C ILE A 69 -0.54 -3.68 0.04
N ILE A 70 0.15 -3.11 -0.95
CA ILE A 70 -0.45 -2.37 -2.06
C ILE A 70 -0.72 -3.35 -3.19
N GLY A 71 -1.99 -3.62 -3.47
CA GLY A 71 -2.37 -4.63 -4.44
C GLY A 71 -2.11 -4.25 -5.88
N ALA A 72 -2.11 -5.25 -6.75
CA ALA A 72 -1.71 -5.11 -8.15
C ALA A 72 -2.59 -4.11 -8.91
N HIS A 73 -1.98 -3.41 -9.86
CA HIS A 73 -2.64 -2.38 -10.69
C HIS A 73 -3.28 -1.22 -9.90
N SER A 74 -2.96 -1.06 -8.62
CA SER A 74 -3.46 0.06 -7.81
C SER A 74 -2.70 1.35 -8.13
N MET A 75 -3.38 2.49 -8.02
CA MET A 75 -2.80 3.81 -8.21
C MET A 75 -2.95 4.65 -6.95
N ILE A 76 -1.84 5.13 -6.40
CA ILE A 76 -1.79 6.06 -5.27
C ILE A 76 -1.16 7.35 -5.77
N LYS A 77 -1.91 8.45 -5.75
CA LYS A 77 -1.42 9.76 -6.20
C LYS A 77 -0.49 10.42 -5.19
N GLY A 78 -0.69 10.16 -3.90
CA GLY A 78 0.23 10.56 -2.83
C GLY A 78 1.39 9.58 -2.64
N GLY A 79 1.95 9.60 -1.43
CA GLY A 79 2.97 8.66 -0.98
C GLY A 79 2.41 7.55 -0.10
N VAL A 80 3.27 6.59 0.24
CA VAL A 80 2.98 5.51 1.18
C VAL A 80 3.98 5.58 2.33
N LYS A 81 3.48 5.73 3.55
CA LYS A 81 4.29 5.73 4.77
C LYS A 81 3.84 4.60 5.68
N THR A 82 4.79 3.75 6.04
CA THR A 82 4.57 2.61 6.94
C THR A 82 5.59 2.62 8.08
N LYS A 83 5.16 2.17 9.27
CA LYS A 83 6.07 2.05 10.42
C LYS A 83 6.91 0.77 10.36
N GLN A 84 6.40 -0.26 9.70
CA GLN A 84 6.98 -1.58 9.52
C GLN A 84 7.15 -1.83 8.01
N ASP A 85 6.86 -3.03 7.55
CA ASP A 85 7.08 -3.46 6.17
C ASP A 85 6.03 -2.92 5.19
N CYS A 86 6.47 -2.75 3.94
CA CYS A 86 5.61 -2.36 2.81
C CYS A 86 5.85 -3.27 1.61
N THR A 87 4.82 -3.95 1.15
CA THR A 87 4.86 -4.76 -0.08
C THR A 87 4.03 -4.11 -1.16
N VAL A 88 4.59 -3.95 -2.35
CA VAL A 88 3.91 -3.38 -3.52
C VAL A 88 3.86 -4.42 -4.63
N LEU A 89 2.65 -4.82 -5.02
CA LEU A 89 2.38 -5.86 -6.01
C LEU A 89 2.34 -5.33 -7.44
N ASP A 90 2.38 -6.25 -8.40
CA ASP A 90 2.65 -5.99 -9.83
C ASP A 90 1.89 -4.80 -10.42
N HIS A 91 2.57 -4.01 -11.25
CA HIS A 91 1.99 -2.89 -12.00
C HIS A 91 1.36 -1.76 -11.15
N ALA A 92 1.55 -1.73 -9.83
CA ALA A 92 1.08 -0.61 -9.03
C ALA A 92 1.87 0.68 -9.33
N MET A 93 1.18 1.81 -9.22
CA MET A 93 1.71 3.13 -9.50
C MET A 93 1.54 4.03 -8.29
N ILE A 94 2.64 4.47 -7.70
CA ILE A 94 2.68 5.40 -6.57
C ILE A 94 3.35 6.67 -7.08
N CYS A 95 2.60 7.76 -7.25
CA CYS A 95 3.17 9.00 -7.76
C CYS A 95 4.15 9.66 -6.77
N GLY A 96 3.94 9.45 -5.46
CA GLY A 96 4.81 9.94 -4.40
C GLY A 96 5.92 8.98 -4.00
N ASN A 97 6.45 9.20 -2.80
CA ASN A 97 7.52 8.39 -2.21
C ASN A 97 6.94 7.22 -1.40
N ILE A 98 7.74 6.16 -1.25
CA ILE A 98 7.50 5.07 -0.31
C ILE A 98 8.50 5.19 0.83
N THR A 99 8.02 5.14 2.06
CA THR A 99 8.86 5.17 3.27
C THR A 99 8.37 4.09 4.22
N ALA A 100 9.24 3.14 4.52
CA ALA A 100 8.96 2.04 5.44
C ALA A 100 10.00 2.02 6.57
N GLY A 101 9.53 1.84 7.80
CA GLY A 101 10.41 1.59 8.94
C GLY A 101 10.93 0.14 9.00
N GLY A 102 10.39 -0.76 8.17
CA GLY A 102 10.88 -2.12 7.96
C GLY A 102 11.39 -2.35 6.54
N ASP A 103 11.14 -3.54 6.01
CA ASP A 103 11.51 -3.94 4.66
C ASP A 103 10.53 -3.40 3.60
N VAL A 104 11.02 -3.15 2.40
CA VAL A 104 10.17 -2.86 1.23
C VAL A 104 10.34 -3.94 0.18
N MET A 105 9.24 -4.54 -0.28
CA MET A 105 9.24 -5.47 -1.40
C MET A 105 8.52 -4.85 -2.61
N LEU A 106 9.25 -4.69 -3.71
CA LEU A 106 8.73 -4.20 -4.99
C LEU A 106 8.66 -5.36 -5.98
N ARG A 107 7.45 -5.64 -6.46
CA ARG A 107 7.21 -6.62 -7.53
C ARG A 107 7.47 -6.03 -8.93
N PRO A 108 7.33 -6.83 -10.00
CA PRO A 108 7.49 -6.33 -11.36
C PRO A 108 6.59 -5.15 -11.75
N ASN A 109 7.12 -4.29 -12.60
CA ASN A 109 6.48 -3.16 -13.27
C ASN A 109 5.91 -2.06 -12.35
N ILE A 110 6.46 -1.92 -11.13
CA ILE A 110 6.12 -0.83 -10.22
C ILE A 110 6.63 0.51 -10.75
N ARG A 111 5.85 1.57 -10.53
CA ARG A 111 6.29 2.97 -10.63
C ARG A 111 6.21 3.65 -9.28
N ALA A 112 7.30 4.24 -8.81
CA ALA A 112 7.32 5.03 -7.58
C ALA A 112 8.28 6.23 -7.68
N GLY A 113 8.15 7.19 -6.76
CA GLY A 113 9.16 8.22 -6.54
C GLY A 113 10.43 7.65 -5.88
N ILE A 114 10.82 8.22 -4.75
CA ILE A 114 11.90 7.68 -3.91
C ILE A 114 11.34 6.56 -3.04
N VAL A 115 12.06 5.45 -2.93
CA VAL A 115 11.73 4.35 -2.01
C VAL A 115 12.80 4.30 -0.93
N TYR A 116 12.38 4.50 0.31
CA TYR A 116 13.22 4.38 1.50
C TYR A 116 12.73 3.25 2.40
N ALA A 117 13.66 2.44 2.90
CA ALA A 117 13.43 1.38 3.87
C ALA A 117 14.51 1.46 4.96
N ALA A 118 14.11 1.44 6.23
CA ALA A 118 15.07 1.24 7.32
C ALA A 118 15.61 -0.21 7.35
N GLY A 119 14.84 -1.15 6.79
CA GLY A 119 15.29 -2.51 6.53
C GLY A 119 15.96 -2.67 5.16
N ASN A 120 15.61 -3.77 4.50
CA ASN A 120 16.04 -4.13 3.16
C ASN A 120 15.03 -3.62 2.11
N ILE A 121 15.51 -3.41 0.89
CA ILE A 121 14.67 -3.24 -0.29
C ILE A 121 14.85 -4.47 -1.19
N GLY A 122 13.80 -5.27 -1.34
CA GLY A 122 13.72 -6.34 -2.33
C GLY A 122 13.06 -5.84 -3.61
N VAL A 123 13.72 -6.03 -4.75
CA VAL A 123 13.14 -5.71 -6.07
C VAL A 123 13.11 -6.98 -6.91
N THR A 124 11.94 -7.36 -7.40
CA THR A 124 11.78 -8.48 -8.33
C THR A 124 11.36 -7.95 -9.69
N GLY A 125 12.08 -8.32 -10.74
CA GLY A 125 11.83 -7.83 -12.09
C GLY A 125 12.18 -6.35 -12.27
N ARG A 126 11.45 -5.67 -13.15
CA ARG A 126 11.69 -4.25 -13.48
C ARG A 126 10.89 -3.35 -12.54
N ALA A 127 11.54 -2.38 -11.89
CA ALA A 127 10.88 -1.30 -11.16
C ALA A 127 11.36 0.06 -11.67
N TYR A 128 10.43 0.99 -11.87
CA TYR A 128 10.67 2.34 -12.36
C TYR A 128 10.55 3.30 -11.19
N VAL A 129 11.65 3.44 -10.44
CA VAL A 129 11.73 4.27 -9.23
C VAL A 129 12.78 5.34 -9.42
N LYS A 130 12.58 6.52 -8.81
CA LYS A 130 13.56 7.62 -8.91
C LYS A 130 14.86 7.26 -8.20
N GLU A 131 14.75 6.65 -7.02
CA GLU A 131 15.88 6.28 -6.17
C GLU A 131 15.47 5.19 -5.17
N LEU A 132 16.40 4.31 -4.83
CA LEU A 132 16.25 3.30 -3.76
C LEU A 132 17.24 3.60 -2.64
N ARG A 133 16.77 3.70 -1.39
CA ARG A 133 17.57 3.92 -0.19
C ARG A 133 17.22 2.89 0.88
N ALA A 134 18.07 1.89 1.06
CA ALA A 134 17.96 0.94 2.16
C ALA A 134 19.04 1.25 3.19
N GLU A 135 18.72 1.21 4.48
CA GLU A 135 19.77 1.26 5.52
C GLU A 135 20.51 -0.06 5.66
N GLN A 136 19.87 -1.18 5.29
CA GLN A 136 20.49 -2.50 5.28
C GLN A 136 21.00 -2.85 3.87
N LYS A 137 20.17 -3.49 3.04
CA LYS A 137 20.57 -4.01 1.73
C LYS A 137 19.51 -3.78 0.66
N ILE A 138 19.95 -3.62 -0.57
CA ILE A 138 19.09 -3.67 -1.76
C ILE A 138 19.35 -5.00 -2.46
N ILE A 139 18.28 -5.80 -2.66
CA ILE A 139 18.34 -7.15 -3.24
C ILE A 139 17.50 -7.16 -4.51
N ALA A 140 18.15 -7.19 -5.67
CA ALA A 140 17.49 -7.31 -6.95
C ALA A 140 17.46 -8.77 -7.42
N ARG A 141 16.29 -9.26 -7.87
CA ARG A 141 16.09 -10.58 -8.46
C ARG A 141 15.44 -10.45 -9.82
N LYS A 142 15.83 -11.32 -10.76
CA LYS A 142 15.16 -11.43 -12.06
C LYS A 142 13.72 -11.93 -11.83
N ASP A 143 12.80 -11.45 -12.67
CA ASP A 143 11.48 -12.09 -12.77
C ASP A 143 11.64 -13.43 -13.49
N THR A 144 11.24 -14.53 -12.83
CA THR A 144 11.46 -15.91 -13.32
C THR A 144 10.20 -16.54 -13.92
N LEU A 145 9.21 -15.71 -14.24
CA LEU A 145 7.97 -16.11 -14.92
C LEU A 145 8.15 -16.19 -16.43
#